data_AF-A0A832ESQ1-F1
#
_entry.id   AF-A0A832ESQ1-F1
#
_cell.length_a   1.000
_cell.length_b   1.000
_cell.length_c   1.000
_cell.angle_alpha   90.00
_cell.angle_beta   90.00
_cell.angle_gamma   90.00
#
_symmetry.space_group_name_H-M   'P 1'
#
loop_
_entity.id
_entity.type
_entity.pdbx_description
1 polymer ?
#
loop_
_entity_poly.entity_id
_entity_poly.type
_entity_poly.pdbx_seq_one_letter_code
_entity_poly.pdbx_strand_id
1 'polypeptide(L)'
;MLTSLTKVRRSLGLAMALLTTVGSADAVLTAGNDYYQVHVAETGNVGQYTATTGPLHPSGSGLNVIFGNGVPGTSFTTIRSYTSGTDYVQDGAATSANPTVELGPLGSVEAIGSTGFRTTYNVIGADSLRIIQEIKVNGSSFEDSTI
;
A
#
# COMPACT_ATOMS: atom_id res chain seq x y z
N MET A 1 -36.49 -9.50 -68.08
CA MET A 1 -35.07 -9.92 -68.01
C MET A 1 -34.28 -8.74 -67.44
N LEU A 2 -33.24 -8.99 -66.62
CA LEU A 2 -32.48 -8.10 -65.71
C LEU A 2 -33.06 -8.00 -64.28
N THR A 3 -32.64 -8.85 -63.32
CA THR A 3 -31.47 -8.82 -62.40
C THR A 3 -31.60 -7.95 -61.12
N SER A 4 -31.70 -8.66 -59.98
CA SER A 4 -30.93 -8.51 -58.73
C SER A 4 -31.04 -7.23 -57.88
N LEU A 5 -31.35 -7.37 -56.57
CA LEU A 5 -30.34 -7.42 -55.50
C LEU A 5 -31.01 -7.58 -54.12
N THR A 6 -30.78 -8.73 -53.50
CA THR A 6 -31.14 -9.06 -52.10
C THR A 6 -30.28 -8.24 -51.14
N LYS A 7 -30.88 -7.30 -50.41
CA LYS A 7 -30.18 -6.52 -49.37
C LYS A 7 -30.40 -7.17 -47.99
N VAL A 8 -29.53 -8.11 -47.63
CA VAL A 8 -29.47 -8.68 -46.27
C VAL A 8 -28.96 -7.58 -45.32
N ARG A 9 -29.81 -7.08 -44.44
CA ARG A 9 -29.41 -6.17 -43.36
C ARG A 9 -28.84 -7.00 -42.21
N ARG A 10 -27.52 -7.07 -42.10
CA ARG A 10 -26.84 -7.51 -40.88
C ARG A 10 -27.01 -6.42 -39.82
N SER A 11 -27.86 -6.68 -38.82
CA SER A 11 -27.93 -5.86 -37.61
C SER A 11 -26.66 -6.10 -36.79
N LEU A 12 -25.80 -5.09 -36.74
CA LEU A 12 -24.61 -5.06 -35.89
C LEU A 12 -25.09 -4.81 -34.45
N GLY A 13 -25.15 -5.87 -33.65
CA GLY A 13 -25.42 -5.75 -32.22
C GLY A 13 -24.23 -5.07 -31.54
N LEU A 14 -24.43 -3.85 -31.08
CA LEU A 14 -23.45 -3.11 -30.29
C LEU A 14 -23.44 -3.71 -28.88
N ALA A 15 -22.52 -4.63 -28.61
CA ALA A 15 -22.29 -5.13 -27.26
C ALA A 15 -21.58 -4.04 -26.45
N MET A 16 -22.33 -3.37 -25.59
CA MET A 16 -21.82 -2.39 -24.64
C MET A 16 -21.12 -3.16 -23.50
N ALA A 17 -19.81 -3.34 -23.62
CA ALA A 17 -18.99 -3.92 -22.57
C ALA A 17 -18.94 -2.92 -21.39
N LEU A 18 -19.65 -3.24 -20.31
CA LEU A 18 -19.52 -2.54 -19.04
C LEU A 18 -18.14 -2.87 -18.47
N LEU A 19 -17.16 -2.00 -18.72
CA LEU A 19 -15.85 -2.07 -18.11
C LEU A 19 -15.99 -1.63 -16.65
N THR A 20 -16.23 -2.58 -15.74
CA THR A 20 -16.11 -2.34 -14.31
C THR A 20 -14.63 -2.17 -13.99
N THR A 21 -14.22 -0.96 -13.65
CA THR A 21 -12.91 -0.71 -13.02
C THR A 21 -12.94 -1.38 -11.65
N VAL A 22 -12.44 -2.62 -11.56
CA VAL A 22 -12.00 -3.17 -10.28
C VAL A 22 -10.87 -2.26 -9.81
N GLY A 23 -11.13 -1.45 -8.77
CA GLY A 23 -10.06 -0.75 -8.08
C GLY A 23 -9.08 -1.81 -7.59
N SER A 24 -7.81 -1.68 -7.97
CA SER A 24 -6.77 -2.55 -7.44
C SER A 24 -6.75 -2.36 -5.92
N ALA A 25 -7.16 -3.38 -5.16
CA ALA A 25 -6.86 -3.39 -3.73
C ALA A 25 -5.35 -3.46 -3.59
N ASP A 26 -4.78 -2.63 -2.71
CA ASP A 26 -3.35 -2.69 -2.41
C ASP A 26 -3.02 -4.08 -1.88
N ALA A 27 -2.04 -4.74 -2.51
CA ALA A 27 -1.51 -5.99 -1.99
C ALA A 27 -0.90 -5.74 -0.60
N VAL A 28 -1.20 -6.60 0.36
CA VAL A 28 -0.72 -6.45 1.75
C VAL A 28 0.13 -7.65 2.13
N LEU A 29 1.34 -7.36 2.61
CA LEU A 29 2.23 -8.33 3.20
C LEU A 29 2.07 -8.32 4.72
N THR A 30 2.11 -9.51 5.33
CA THR A 30 1.98 -9.67 6.79
C THR A 30 3.17 -10.45 7.34
N ALA A 31 3.70 -9.99 8.46
CA ALA A 31 4.80 -10.63 9.19
C ALA A 31 4.63 -10.36 10.68
N GLY A 32 5.29 -11.14 11.54
CA GLY A 32 5.24 -10.91 12.98
C GLY A 32 5.57 -12.15 13.79
N ASN A 33 5.08 -12.18 15.02
CA ASN A 33 5.13 -13.33 15.91
C ASN A 33 3.73 -13.68 16.42
N ASP A 34 3.63 -14.63 17.35
CA ASP A 34 2.32 -15.07 17.84
C ASP A 34 1.52 -13.99 18.60
N TYR A 35 2.17 -12.87 18.98
CA TYR A 35 1.58 -11.83 19.82
C TYR A 35 1.34 -10.51 19.09
N TYR A 36 2.13 -10.18 18.08
CA TYR A 36 1.92 -9.01 17.23
C TYR A 36 2.17 -9.35 15.76
N GLN A 37 1.39 -8.69 14.91
CA GLN A 37 1.48 -8.79 13.47
C GLN A 37 1.60 -7.38 12.89
N VAL A 38 2.44 -7.23 11.88
CA VAL A 38 2.61 -6.00 11.11
C VAL A 38 2.18 -6.26 9.67
N HIS A 39 1.45 -5.31 9.12
CA HIS A 39 0.87 -5.40 7.78
C HIS A 39 1.35 -4.20 6.97
N VAL A 40 1.92 -4.44 5.78
CA VAL A 40 2.51 -3.39 4.93
C VAL A 40 1.91 -3.46 3.54
N ALA A 41 1.54 -2.31 2.97
CA ALA A 41 1.15 -2.18 1.58
C ALA A 41 2.35 -2.43 0.65
N GLU A 42 2.23 -3.42 -0.22
CA GLU A 42 3.20 -3.79 -1.25
C GLU A 42 2.95 -3.08 -2.57
N THR A 43 1.70 -2.71 -2.87
CA THR A 43 1.33 -1.94 -4.06
C THR A 43 0.50 -0.71 -3.70
N GLY A 44 0.35 0.22 -4.65
CA GLY A 44 -0.37 1.48 -4.46
C GLY A 44 0.35 2.39 -3.47
N ASN A 45 -0.20 2.55 -2.26
CA ASN A 45 0.40 3.32 -1.19
C ASN A 45 1.55 2.55 -0.49
N VAL A 46 2.56 2.15 -1.26
CA VAL A 46 3.66 1.28 -0.82
C VAL A 46 4.27 1.78 0.49
N GLY A 47 4.44 0.87 1.44
CA GLY A 47 5.05 1.10 2.75
C GLY A 47 4.17 1.79 3.80
N GLN A 48 2.92 2.11 3.48
CA GLN A 48 1.92 2.32 4.53
C GLN A 48 1.75 1.05 5.36
N TYR A 49 1.53 1.21 6.66
CA TYR A 49 1.51 0.08 7.57
C TYR A 49 0.44 0.17 8.64
N THR A 50 0.16 -0.98 9.24
CA THR A 50 -0.60 -1.08 10.50
C THR A 50 -0.04 -2.23 11.33
N ALA A 51 -0.39 -2.27 12.60
CA ALA A 51 -0.02 -3.35 13.50
C ALA A 51 -1.23 -3.83 14.29
N THR A 52 -1.36 -5.15 14.40
CA THR A 52 -2.45 -5.81 15.11
C THR A 52 -1.91 -6.80 16.13
N THR A 53 -2.75 -7.19 17.09
CA THR A 53 -2.47 -8.29 17.99
C THR A 53 -2.49 -9.62 17.23
N GLY A 54 -1.56 -10.50 17.58
CA GLY A 54 -1.43 -11.84 17.01
C GLY A 54 -2.35 -12.87 17.67
N PRO A 55 -2.36 -14.11 17.15
CA PRO A 55 -3.25 -15.19 17.59
C PRO A 55 -3.19 -15.54 19.08
N LEU A 56 -2.04 -15.38 19.73
CA LEU A 56 -1.81 -15.73 21.14
C LEU A 56 -1.79 -14.50 22.06
N HIS A 57 -2.15 -13.31 21.56
CA HIS A 57 -2.18 -12.11 22.38
C HIS A 57 -3.28 -12.21 23.47
N PRO A 58 -3.00 -11.94 24.76
CA PRO A 58 -3.96 -12.12 25.86
C PRO A 58 -5.24 -11.30 25.74
N SER A 59 -5.18 -10.16 25.06
CA SER A 59 -6.36 -9.31 24.80
C SER A 59 -7.26 -9.82 23.67
N GLY A 60 -6.86 -10.88 22.96
CA GLY A 60 -7.51 -11.37 21.73
C GLY A 60 -6.74 -11.00 20.47
N SER A 61 -7.03 -11.72 19.38
CA SER A 61 -6.35 -11.61 18.08
C SER A 61 -6.98 -10.55 17.17
N GLY A 62 -6.18 -9.92 16.31
CA GLY A 62 -6.63 -8.98 15.28
C GLY A 62 -7.06 -7.62 15.79
N LEU A 63 -6.75 -7.27 17.04
CA LEU A 63 -7.03 -5.96 17.61
C LEU A 63 -5.97 -4.96 17.17
N ASN A 64 -6.38 -3.74 16.85
CA ASN A 64 -5.44 -2.70 16.43
C ASN A 64 -4.53 -2.27 17.58
N VAL A 65 -3.22 -2.29 17.34
CA VAL A 65 -2.19 -1.84 18.30
C VAL A 65 -1.83 -0.37 18.06
N ILE A 66 -1.85 0.03 16.79
CA ILE A 66 -1.71 1.43 16.38
C ILE A 66 -3.00 1.88 15.70
N PHE A 67 -3.15 3.19 15.51
CA PHE A 67 -4.35 3.76 14.91
C PHE A 67 -4.61 3.12 13.53
N GLY A 68 -5.81 2.55 13.35
CA GLY A 68 -6.20 1.82 12.15
C GLY A 68 -7.32 0.82 12.41
N ASN A 69 -7.91 0.26 11.34
CA ASN A 69 -8.90 -0.83 11.39
C ASN A 69 -8.46 -2.05 10.55
N GLY A 70 -7.15 -2.32 10.49
CA GLY A 70 -6.57 -3.47 9.79
C GLY A 70 -6.73 -3.48 8.26
N VAL A 71 -5.59 -3.61 7.55
CA VAL A 71 -5.41 -3.87 6.10
C VAL A 71 -5.52 -2.65 5.18
N PRO A 72 -4.44 -2.35 4.40
CA PRO A 72 -3.47 -1.31 4.77
C PRO A 72 -4.10 0.09 5.02
N GLY A 73 -3.31 1.02 5.56
CA GLY A 73 -3.53 2.45 5.29
C GLY A 73 -4.17 3.31 6.39
N THR A 74 -3.54 3.38 7.55
CA THR A 74 -3.81 4.47 8.52
C THR A 74 -2.56 5.03 9.19
N SER A 75 -1.44 4.31 9.16
CA SER A 75 -0.14 4.85 9.55
C SER A 75 0.72 5.06 8.31
N PHE A 76 1.15 6.30 8.12
CA PHE A 76 1.95 6.73 6.99
C PHE A 76 2.93 7.81 7.44
N THR A 77 3.99 7.99 6.65
CA THR A 77 5.06 8.94 6.92
C THR A 77 5.03 10.06 5.87
N THR A 78 5.24 11.29 6.35
CA THR A 78 5.59 12.44 5.52
C THR A 78 6.98 12.93 5.92
N ILE A 79 7.88 13.09 4.94
CA ILE A 79 9.23 13.60 5.15
C ILE A 79 9.33 14.97 4.49
N ARG A 80 9.76 15.98 5.25
CA ARG A 80 10.01 17.32 4.73
C ARG A 80 11.48 17.55 4.45
N SER A 81 11.81 17.94 3.22
CA SER A 81 13.10 18.53 2.90
C SER A 81 13.05 20.04 3.12
N TYR A 82 13.87 20.55 4.04
CA TYR A 82 14.03 22.00 4.23
C TYR A 82 14.97 22.63 3.21
N THR A 83 15.67 21.83 2.41
CA THR A 83 16.56 22.31 1.34
C THR A 83 15.77 22.65 0.08
N SER A 84 14.91 21.73 -0.39
CA SER A 84 14.07 21.95 -1.56
C SER A 84 12.70 22.53 -1.22
N GLY A 85 12.29 22.44 0.05
CA GLY A 85 10.92 22.76 0.48
C GLY A 85 9.89 21.70 0.11
N THR A 86 10.30 20.51 -0.33
CA THR A 86 9.41 19.43 -0.80
C THR A 86 8.95 18.53 0.34
N ASP A 87 7.68 18.12 0.30
CA ASP A 87 7.13 17.07 1.16
C ASP A 87 7.01 15.74 0.39
N TYR A 88 7.62 14.70 0.94
CA TYR A 88 7.58 13.34 0.43
C TYR A 88 6.55 12.54 1.22
N VAL A 89 5.44 12.16 0.57
CA VAL A 89 4.26 11.61 1.24
C VAL A 89 4.02 10.15 0.84
N GLN A 90 3.80 9.27 1.81
CA GLN A 90 3.38 7.88 1.55
C GLN A 90 1.90 7.75 1.23
N ASP A 91 1.08 8.68 1.71
CA ASP A 91 -0.32 8.78 1.34
C ASP A 91 -0.46 9.78 0.20
N GLY A 92 -0.76 9.28 -1.00
CA GLY A 92 -1.00 10.13 -2.18
C GLY A 92 -2.20 11.07 -2.02
N ALA A 93 -3.10 10.82 -1.06
CA ALA A 93 -4.21 11.72 -0.71
C ALA A 93 -3.82 12.81 0.30
N ALA A 94 -2.61 12.76 0.89
CA ALA A 94 -2.17 13.74 1.87
C ALA A 94 -2.01 15.14 1.23
N THR A 95 -2.62 16.14 1.85
CA THR A 95 -2.53 17.53 1.39
C THR A 95 -1.38 18.27 2.07
N SER A 96 -0.61 19.04 1.31
CA SER A 96 0.40 19.97 1.84
C SER A 96 0.30 21.34 1.19
N ALA A 97 0.76 22.37 1.89
CA ALA A 97 0.99 23.71 1.33
C ALA A 97 2.29 23.80 0.50
N ASN A 98 3.15 22.78 0.59
CA ASN A 98 4.41 22.68 -0.16
C ASN A 98 4.24 21.82 -1.42
N PRO A 99 5.20 21.87 -2.37
CA PRO A 99 5.31 20.86 -3.41
C PRO A 99 5.36 19.45 -2.81
N THR A 100 4.58 18.53 -3.38
CA THR A 100 4.47 17.15 -2.90
C THR A 100 5.03 16.15 -3.90
N VAL A 101 5.72 15.13 -3.41
CA VAL A 101 6.11 13.95 -4.18
C VAL A 101 5.54 12.72 -3.51
N GLU A 102 4.77 11.94 -4.25
CA GLU A 102 4.21 10.67 -3.78
C GLU A 102 5.30 9.59 -3.76
N LEU A 103 5.43 8.92 -2.61
CA LEU A 103 6.43 7.89 -2.39
C LEU A 103 5.98 6.51 -2.86
N GLY A 104 4.68 6.21 -2.87
CA GLY A 104 4.13 4.90 -3.24
C GLY A 104 4.70 4.34 -4.56
N PRO A 105 4.63 5.08 -5.68
CA PRO A 105 5.19 4.65 -6.96
C PRO A 105 6.72 4.47 -6.99
N LEU A 106 7.44 4.99 -5.99
CA LEU A 106 8.90 4.96 -5.88
C LEU A 106 9.39 3.91 -4.87
N GLY A 107 8.45 3.22 -4.21
CA GLY A 107 8.71 2.30 -3.12
C GLY A 107 8.88 0.86 -3.57
N SER A 108 9.69 0.12 -2.82
CA SER A 108 9.75 -1.35 -2.88
C SER A 108 9.84 -1.93 -1.48
N VAL A 109 9.13 -3.03 -1.23
CA VAL A 109 9.10 -3.71 0.07
C VAL A 109 9.92 -5.00 0.01
N GLU A 110 10.75 -5.24 1.01
CA GLU A 110 11.47 -6.50 1.22
C GLU A 110 11.23 -7.02 2.64
N ALA A 111 11.19 -8.33 2.83
CA ALA A 111 11.04 -8.93 4.15
C ALA A 111 12.33 -8.81 4.98
N ILE A 112 12.18 -8.53 6.27
CA ILE A 112 13.26 -8.59 7.27
C ILE A 112 13.01 -9.84 8.10
N GLY A 113 13.53 -10.98 7.64
CA GLY A 113 13.21 -12.28 8.23
C GLY A 113 11.72 -12.60 8.10
N SER A 114 11.13 -13.23 9.11
CA SER A 114 9.69 -13.55 9.16
C SER A 114 8.86 -12.57 9.99
N THR A 115 9.50 -11.56 10.60
CA THR A 115 8.87 -10.71 11.62
C THR A 115 8.67 -9.26 11.18
N GLY A 116 9.15 -8.86 10.00
CA GLY A 116 9.00 -7.48 9.55
C GLY A 116 9.31 -7.25 8.08
N PHE A 117 9.30 -5.97 7.70
CA PHE A 117 9.52 -5.48 6.36
C PHE A 117 10.35 -4.19 6.35
N ARG A 118 11.17 -4.05 5.31
CA ARG A 118 11.83 -2.79 4.94
C ARG A 118 11.17 -2.26 3.68
N THR A 119 10.73 -1.03 3.72
CA THR A 119 10.37 -0.27 2.53
C THR A 119 11.49 0.69 2.17
N THR A 120 11.97 0.63 0.93
CA THR A 120 12.96 1.57 0.39
C THR A 120 12.31 2.43 -0.67
N TYR A 121 12.49 3.74 -0.58
CA TYR A 121 12.10 4.70 -1.62
C TYR A 121 13.34 5.32 -2.25
N ASN A 122 13.41 5.27 -3.57
CA ASN A 122 14.48 5.90 -4.34
C ASN A 122 13.91 7.16 -5.01
N VAL A 123 14.22 8.32 -4.44
CA VAL A 123 13.72 9.62 -4.89
C VAL A 123 14.76 10.29 -5.76
N ILE A 124 14.36 10.63 -6.99
CA ILE A 124 15.14 11.44 -7.92
C ILE A 124 14.28 12.62 -8.36
N GLY A 125 14.78 13.85 -8.19
CA GLY A 125 14.07 15.06 -8.59
C GLY A 125 14.59 16.29 -7.87
N ALA A 126 13.70 16.97 -7.13
CA ALA A 126 14.05 18.15 -6.34
C ALA A 126 15.13 17.88 -5.30
N ASP A 127 15.14 16.67 -4.75
CA ASP A 127 16.23 16.11 -3.95
C ASP A 127 16.63 14.74 -4.52
N SER A 128 17.82 14.26 -4.14
CA SER A 128 18.29 12.89 -4.39
C SER A 128 18.38 12.15 -3.07
N LEU A 129 17.33 11.42 -2.71
CA LEU A 129 17.18 10.77 -1.40
C LEU A 129 16.98 9.27 -1.57
N ARG A 130 17.61 8.50 -0.67
CA ARG A 130 17.24 7.12 -0.40
C ARG A 130 16.63 7.07 0.99
N ILE A 131 15.32 6.82 1.05
CA ILE A 131 14.57 6.73 2.30
C ILE A 131 14.37 5.26 2.62
N ILE A 132 14.67 4.88 3.86
CA ILE A 132 14.49 3.53 4.37
C ILE A 132 13.54 3.59 5.56
N GLN A 133 12.44 2.85 5.49
CA GLN A 133 11.51 2.64 6.59
C GLN A 133 11.49 1.16 6.95
N GLU A 134 11.63 0.84 8.23
CA GLU A 134 11.52 -0.52 8.73
C GLU A 134 10.39 -0.61 9.74
N ILE A 135 9.62 -1.69 9.66
CA ILE A 135 8.66 -2.10 10.68
C ILE A 135 8.84 -3.59 10.93
N LYS A 136 8.94 -3.99 12.19
CA LYS A 136 9.16 -5.38 12.56
C LYS A 136 8.61 -5.66 13.94
N VAL A 137 8.36 -6.93 14.23
CA VAL A 137 8.10 -7.42 15.56
C VAL A 137 9.38 -8.04 16.13
N ASN A 138 9.72 -7.69 17.35
CA ASN A 138 10.80 -8.28 18.15
C ASN A 138 10.20 -9.11 19.29
N GLY A 139 10.96 -10.06 19.84
CA GLY A 139 10.51 -10.92 20.94
C GLY A 139 9.90 -12.26 20.49
N SER A 140 9.75 -13.17 21.43
CA SER A 140 9.27 -14.54 21.23
C SER A 140 8.20 -14.99 22.23
N SER A 141 8.03 -14.26 23.33
CA SER A 141 6.98 -14.43 24.32
C SER A 141 6.10 -13.18 24.37
N PHE A 142 4.98 -13.23 25.09
CA PHE A 142 4.12 -12.05 25.22
C PHE A 142 4.85 -10.89 25.92
N GLU A 143 5.65 -11.22 26.94
CA GLU A 143 6.29 -10.28 27.85
C GLU A 143 7.48 -9.53 27.22
N ASP A 144 8.13 -10.12 26.20
CA ASP A 144 9.28 -9.52 25.52
C ASP A 144 8.94 -8.96 24.13
N SER A 145 7.68 -9.10 23.70
CA SER A 145 7.25 -8.72 22.35
C SER A 145 7.06 -7.20 22.19
N THR A 146 7.62 -6.63 21.14
CA THR A 146 7.50 -5.21 20.77
C THR A 146 7.43 -5.02 19.26
N ILE A 147 6.82 -3.93 18.80
CA ILE A 147 6.81 -3.48 17.40
C ILE A 147 7.78 -2.30 17.28
#